data_AF-A0A9W7DRR6-F1
#
_entry.id   AF-A0A9W7DRR6-F1
#
_cell.length_a   1.000
_cell.length_b   1.000
_cell.length_c   1.000
_cell.angle_alpha   90.00
_cell.angle_beta   90.00
_cell.angle_gamma   90.00
#
_symmetry.space_group_name_H-M   'P 1'
#
loop_
_entity.id
_entity.type
_entity.pdbx_description
1 polymer ?
#
loop_
_entity_poly.entity_id
_entity_poly.type
_entity_poly.pdbx_seq_one_letter_code
_entity_poly.pdbx_strand_id
1 'polypeptide(L)'
;MLISRGLPSRLNVVAIRRSLSTFFDANLTPLENRKKDDIRKYELECRVRKAEEQGSRKSRGLRRSGRIPGVIFGNNTSDSVGGKLAPHNNRILITTCHEALLRELAANKVPGGTAIESRVYDMTFMDDYDQEGGPKVEKGEVIKVIPRHLEMHPIHNEVVCLNFLRYWPGRVLKVPLLY
;
A
#
# COMPACT_ATOMS: atom_id res chain seq x y z
N MET A 1 -32.60 -3.28 80.99
CA MET A 1 -33.34 -3.12 79.73
C MET A 1 -32.66 -3.96 78.66
N LEU A 2 -33.37 -4.96 78.14
CA LEU A 2 -32.95 -5.96 77.16
C LEU A 2 -33.63 -5.64 75.81
N ILE A 3 -32.87 -5.45 74.72
CA ILE A 3 -33.34 -5.56 73.31
C ILE A 3 -32.09 -5.95 72.47
N SER A 4 -31.83 -7.24 72.27
CA SER A 4 -32.27 -8.15 71.18
C SER A 4 -31.50 -8.02 69.85
N ARG A 5 -30.96 -9.17 69.44
CA ARG A 5 -30.15 -9.51 68.25
C ARG A 5 -30.91 -9.33 66.93
N GLY A 6 -30.18 -9.22 65.81
CA GLY A 6 -30.75 -9.49 64.48
C GLY A 6 -29.82 -9.24 63.29
N LEU A 7 -29.02 -10.25 62.92
CA LEU A 7 -28.62 -10.48 61.52
C LEU A 7 -29.71 -11.34 60.86
N PRO A 8 -30.09 -11.06 59.60
CA PRO A 8 -29.98 -12.08 58.56
C PRO A 8 -29.55 -11.49 57.19
N SER A 9 -28.49 -11.98 56.54
CA SER A 9 -28.53 -13.05 55.52
C SER A 9 -29.55 -12.83 54.38
N ARG A 10 -29.09 -12.36 53.22
CA ARG A 10 -29.67 -12.71 51.91
C ARG A 10 -28.59 -12.81 50.83
N LEU A 11 -28.03 -14.01 50.74
CA LEU A 11 -27.45 -14.57 49.52
C LEU A 11 -28.60 -14.84 48.54
N ASN A 12 -28.65 -14.14 47.43
CA ASN A 12 -29.48 -14.53 46.30
C ASN A 12 -28.69 -15.52 45.43
N VAL A 13 -28.95 -16.80 45.65
CA VAL A 13 -28.69 -17.86 44.69
C VAL A 13 -29.85 -17.83 43.70
N VAL A 14 -29.59 -17.49 42.44
CA VAL A 14 -30.51 -17.76 41.33
C VAL A 14 -29.81 -18.67 40.34
N ALA A 15 -30.47 -19.79 40.11
CA ALA A 15 -30.00 -20.98 39.44
C ALA A 15 -29.68 -20.78 37.95
N ILE A 16 -28.69 -21.54 37.53
CA ILE A 16 -28.31 -21.87 36.16
C ILE A 16 -29.53 -22.43 35.40
N ARG A 17 -29.86 -21.84 34.25
CA ARG A 17 -30.49 -22.56 33.13
C ARG A 17 -29.61 -22.43 31.90
N ARG A 18 -28.99 -23.55 31.51
CA ARG A 18 -28.48 -23.79 30.17
C ARG A 18 -29.66 -23.89 29.21
N SER A 19 -29.61 -23.17 28.09
CA SER A 19 -30.29 -23.59 26.86
C SER A 19 -29.37 -23.31 25.67
N LEU A 20 -28.73 -24.38 25.20
CA LEU A 20 -28.18 -24.53 23.85
C LEU A 20 -29.34 -24.76 22.89
N SER A 21 -29.55 -23.86 21.91
CA SER A 21 -30.15 -24.09 20.57
C SER A 21 -30.37 -22.72 19.92
N THR A 22 -29.56 -22.34 18.92
CA THR A 22 -29.86 -22.35 17.47
C THR A 22 -30.82 -21.24 17.01
N PHE A 23 -30.67 -20.83 15.74
CA PHE A 23 -31.27 -19.66 15.05
C PHE A 23 -30.39 -18.41 15.21
N PHE A 24 -29.33 -18.18 14.42
CA PHE A 24 -29.29 -18.20 12.95
C PHE A 24 -30.40 -17.33 12.34
N ASP A 25 -30.48 -16.07 12.76
CA ASP A 25 -31.06 -15.01 11.92
C ASP A 25 -30.10 -14.70 10.77
N ALA A 26 -30.13 -15.62 9.80
CA ALA A 26 -29.77 -15.34 8.43
C ALA A 26 -30.82 -14.37 7.88
N ASN A 27 -30.45 -13.10 7.65
CA ASN A 27 -31.03 -12.25 6.59
C ASN A 27 -30.26 -10.93 6.41
N LEU A 28 -28.93 -11.02 6.31
CA LEU A 28 -28.15 -10.02 5.56
C LEU A 28 -27.16 -10.78 4.69
N THR A 29 -27.49 -10.92 3.41
CA THR A 29 -26.60 -11.46 2.39
C THR A 29 -25.30 -10.63 2.36
N PRO A 30 -24.11 -11.19 2.62
CA PRO A 30 -22.85 -10.45 2.59
C PRO A 30 -22.39 -10.01 1.18
N LEU A 31 -23.19 -10.32 0.15
CA LEU A 31 -22.83 -10.18 -1.25
C LEU A 31 -23.32 -8.88 -1.88
N GLU A 32 -24.34 -8.23 -1.32
CA GLU A 32 -24.90 -7.00 -1.90
C GLU A 32 -24.16 -5.73 -1.43
N ASN A 33 -23.58 -5.75 -0.23
CA ASN A 33 -22.76 -4.63 0.26
C ASN A 33 -21.36 -4.55 -0.40
N ARG A 34 -20.93 -5.57 -1.15
CA ARG A 34 -19.66 -5.54 -1.90
C ARG A 34 -19.75 -4.81 -3.25
N LYS A 35 -20.96 -4.56 -3.77
CA LYS A 35 -21.15 -3.94 -5.09
C LYS A 35 -20.92 -2.43 -5.12
N LYS A 36 -20.71 -1.81 -3.95
CA LYS A 36 -20.53 -0.37 -3.79
C LYS A 36 -19.21 -0.03 -3.10
N ASP A 37 -18.27 -0.97 -3.05
CA ASP A 37 -16.88 -0.61 -2.90
C ASP A 37 -16.47 0.01 -4.22
N ASP A 38 -16.53 1.35 -4.23
CA ASP A 38 -15.93 2.24 -5.20
C ASP A 38 -14.73 1.57 -5.87
N ILE A 39 -14.61 1.71 -7.19
CA ILE A 39 -13.35 1.49 -7.88
C ILE A 39 -12.36 2.50 -7.27
N ARG A 40 -11.70 2.10 -6.16
CA ARG A 40 -10.74 2.92 -5.47
C ARG A 40 -9.62 3.14 -6.46
N LYS A 41 -9.54 4.37 -6.98
CA LYS A 41 -8.41 4.77 -7.80
C LYS A 41 -7.19 4.76 -6.89
N TYR A 42 -6.24 3.90 -7.21
CA TYR A 42 -5.00 3.78 -6.46
C TYR A 42 -4.02 4.81 -6.99
N GLU A 43 -4.15 6.04 -6.50
CA GLU A 43 -3.37 7.19 -6.94
C GLU A 43 -2.16 7.38 -6.01
N LEU A 44 -0.97 7.54 -6.61
CA LEU A 44 0.25 7.86 -5.88
C LEU A 44 0.92 9.07 -6.49
N GLU A 45 1.22 10.04 -5.65
CA GLU A 45 1.97 11.22 -6.05
C GLU A 45 3.47 10.97 -5.90
N CYS A 46 4.22 11.41 -6.91
CA CYS A 46 5.67 11.36 -6.84
C CYS A 46 6.32 12.64 -7.38
N ARG A 47 7.55 12.89 -6.94
CA ARG A 47 8.44 13.92 -7.50
C ARG A 47 9.64 13.28 -8.16
N VAL A 48 10.01 13.77 -9.32
CA VAL A 48 11.22 13.32 -10.02
C VAL A 48 12.44 13.84 -9.27
N ARG A 49 13.49 13.01 -9.19
CA ARG A 49 14.78 13.39 -8.60
C ARG A 49 15.79 13.71 -9.68
N LYS A 50 16.72 14.60 -9.35
CA LYS A 50 17.91 14.83 -10.16
C LYS A 50 18.90 13.68 -10.01
N ALA A 51 19.71 13.41 -11.03
CA ALA A 51 20.79 12.43 -10.95
C ALA A 51 21.81 12.78 -9.85
N GLU A 52 22.08 14.07 -9.66
CA GLU A 52 22.97 14.60 -8.59
C GLU A 52 22.48 14.31 -7.17
N GLU A 53 21.17 14.08 -7.01
CA GLU A 53 20.57 13.75 -5.73
C GLU A 53 20.69 12.26 -5.39
N GLN A 54 21.36 11.46 -6.22
CA GLN A 54 21.62 10.05 -5.92
C GLN A 54 22.59 9.88 -4.74
N GLY A 55 22.61 8.65 -4.20
CA GLY A 55 23.54 8.23 -3.16
C GLY A 55 22.94 8.14 -1.76
N SER A 56 23.65 7.42 -0.90
CA SER A 56 23.18 7.03 0.44
C SER A 56 22.89 8.24 1.34
N ARG A 57 23.75 9.26 1.32
CA ARG A 57 23.60 10.46 2.18
C ARG A 57 22.35 11.26 1.82
N LYS A 58 22.11 11.50 0.53
CA LYS A 58 20.93 12.23 0.03
C LYS A 58 19.65 11.45 0.31
N SER A 59 19.64 10.14 0.06
CA SER A 59 18.50 9.26 0.37
C SER A 59 18.15 9.20 1.86
N ARG A 60 19.14 9.25 2.76
CA ARG A 60 18.89 9.39 4.20
C ARG A 60 18.27 10.75 4.55
N GLY A 61 18.73 11.82 3.90
CA GLY A 61 18.14 13.15 4.04
C GLY A 61 16.67 13.20 3.63
N LEU A 62 16.33 12.56 2.50
CA LEU A 62 14.94 12.44 2.04
C LEU A 62 14.04 11.71 3.04
N ARG A 63 14.53 10.60 3.62
CA ARG A 63 13.75 9.87 4.62
C ARG A 63 13.48 10.70 5.88
N ARG A 64 14.46 11.51 6.32
CA ARG A 64 14.28 12.46 7.42
C ARG A 64 13.26 13.56 7.10
N SER A 65 13.10 13.93 5.84
CA SER A 65 12.08 14.89 5.40
C SER A 65 10.73 14.26 5.02
N GLY A 66 10.51 12.98 5.36
CA GLY A 66 9.24 12.29 5.10
C GLY A 66 9.05 11.85 3.65
N ARG A 67 10.14 11.68 2.89
CA ARG A 67 10.12 11.22 1.50
C ARG A 67 10.86 9.90 1.34
N ILE A 68 10.23 8.97 0.61
CA ILE A 68 10.83 7.68 0.31
C ILE A 68 11.48 7.72 -1.06
N PRO A 69 12.78 7.41 -1.17
CA PRO A 69 13.44 7.30 -2.46
C PRO A 69 12.96 6.04 -3.21
N GLY A 70 12.87 6.16 -4.53
CA GLY A 70 12.48 5.05 -5.40
C GLY A 70 12.95 5.23 -6.83
N VAL A 71 12.75 4.19 -7.64
CA VAL A 71 13.03 4.21 -9.09
C VAL A 71 11.87 3.56 -9.83
N ILE A 72 11.38 4.23 -10.87
CA ILE A 72 10.49 3.62 -11.88
C ILE A 72 11.37 3.03 -12.98
N PHE A 73 11.19 1.76 -13.30
CA PHE A 73 11.92 1.09 -14.36
C PHE A 73 11.00 0.18 -15.17
N GLY A 74 11.47 -0.26 -16.34
CA GLY A 74 10.74 -1.12 -17.26
C GLY A 74 10.62 -0.52 -18.65
N ASN A 75 10.25 -1.35 -19.61
CA ASN A 75 10.17 -0.95 -21.01
C ASN A 75 8.95 -0.05 -21.23
N ASN A 76 9.13 0.96 -22.08
CA ASN A 76 8.00 1.72 -22.63
C ASN A 76 7.41 0.99 -23.83
N THR A 77 6.09 1.05 -23.95
CA THR A 77 5.37 0.44 -25.08
C THR A 77 5.73 1.14 -26.40
N SER A 78 6.06 2.44 -26.37
CA SER A 78 6.45 3.25 -27.54
C SER A 78 7.72 2.77 -28.26
N ASP A 79 8.62 2.08 -27.56
CA ASP A 79 9.97 1.78 -28.08
C ASP A 79 10.03 0.36 -28.68
N SER A 80 8.87 -0.29 -28.87
CA SER A 80 8.75 -1.69 -29.28
C SER A 80 8.57 -1.88 -30.80
N VAL A 81 8.72 -0.84 -31.62
CA VAL A 81 8.60 -0.95 -33.08
C VAL A 81 9.93 -1.44 -33.65
N GLY A 82 10.11 -2.75 -33.67
CA GLY A 82 11.19 -3.39 -34.43
C GLY A 82 12.28 -4.07 -33.60
N GLY A 83 11.92 -5.11 -32.85
CA GLY A 83 12.72 -6.34 -32.67
C GLY A 83 14.14 -6.27 -32.08
N LYS A 84 14.70 -5.10 -31.81
CA LYS A 84 15.98 -4.91 -31.13
C LYS A 84 15.65 -4.23 -29.80
N LEU A 85 15.71 -5.00 -28.70
CA LEU A 85 15.67 -4.47 -27.33
C LEU A 85 16.70 -3.33 -27.24
N ALA A 86 16.29 -2.08 -27.33
CA ALA A 86 17.18 -0.97 -27.07
C ALA A 86 17.65 -1.08 -25.61
N PRO A 87 18.94 -1.27 -25.32
CA PRO A 87 19.41 -1.45 -23.96
C PRO A 87 19.71 -0.08 -23.36
N HIS A 88 18.72 0.78 -23.11
CA HIS A 88 19.02 2.06 -22.45
C HIS A 88 17.98 2.43 -21.41
N ASN A 89 18.23 1.93 -20.20
CA ASN A 89 18.20 2.68 -18.94
C ASN A 89 17.14 3.78 -18.77
N ASN A 90 15.90 3.51 -19.17
CA ASN A 90 14.77 4.43 -19.01
C ASN A 90 14.25 4.39 -17.56
N ARG A 91 15.15 4.63 -16.62
CA ARG A 91 14.91 4.62 -15.18
C ARG A 91 14.60 6.04 -14.75
N ILE A 92 13.42 6.25 -14.17
CA ILE A 92 13.06 7.54 -13.57
C ILE A 92 13.31 7.44 -12.08
N LEU A 93 14.25 8.22 -11.59
CA LEU A 93 14.46 8.41 -10.16
C LEU A 93 13.31 9.23 -9.60
N ILE A 94 12.68 8.71 -8.54
CA ILE A 94 11.53 9.37 -7.92
C ILE A 94 11.66 9.45 -6.41
N THR A 95 10.85 10.32 -5.83
CA THR A 95 10.49 10.32 -4.42
C THR A 95 8.99 10.20 -4.27
N THR A 96 8.56 9.36 -3.33
CA THR A 96 7.16 9.23 -2.93
C THR A 96 6.96 9.80 -1.53
N CYS A 97 5.74 10.25 -1.24
CA CYS A 97 5.39 10.71 0.10
C CYS A 97 5.32 9.53 1.08
N HIS A 98 6.03 9.62 2.20
CA HIS A 98 6.09 8.54 3.19
C HIS A 98 4.72 8.26 3.82
N GLU A 99 3.96 9.31 4.17
CA GLU A 99 2.64 9.16 4.80
C GLU A 99 1.60 8.53 3.88
N ALA A 100 1.62 8.87 2.58
CA ALA A 100 0.75 8.24 1.59
C ALA A 100 1.06 6.74 1.48
N LEU A 101 2.34 6.39 1.43
CA LEU A 101 2.79 5.02 1.34
C LEU A 101 2.48 4.21 2.62
N LEU A 102 2.63 4.80 3.80
CA LEU A 102 2.26 4.15 5.07
C LEU A 102 0.76 3.90 5.17
N ARG A 103 -0.08 4.84 4.70
CA ARG A 103 -1.53 4.65 4.62
C ARG A 103 -1.89 3.45 3.74
N GLU A 104 -1.26 3.34 2.58
CA GLU A 104 -1.43 2.20 1.68
C GLU A 104 -0.95 0.88 2.30
N LEU A 105 0.21 0.87 2.95
CA LEU A 105 0.71 -0.32 3.64
C LEU A 105 -0.20 -0.75 4.79
N ALA A 106 -0.71 0.20 5.58
CA ALA A 106 -1.61 -0.07 6.69
C ALA A 106 -2.95 -0.63 6.20
N ALA A 107 -3.52 -0.06 5.13
CA ALA A 107 -4.75 -0.55 4.51
C ALA A 107 -4.62 -2.00 4.03
N ASN A 108 -3.42 -2.42 3.64
CA ASN A 108 -3.15 -3.75 3.09
C ASN A 108 -2.69 -4.79 4.12
N LYS A 109 -2.50 -4.40 5.38
CA LYS A 109 -2.19 -5.34 6.49
C LYS A 109 -3.44 -6.05 7.05
N VAL A 110 -4.63 -5.61 6.67
CA VAL A 110 -5.89 -6.22 7.11
C VAL A 110 -6.01 -7.65 6.55
N PRO A 111 -6.43 -8.65 7.34
CA PRO A 111 -6.65 -10.00 6.84
C PRO A 111 -7.67 -9.99 5.68
N GLY A 112 -7.21 -10.42 4.49
CA GLY A 112 -7.97 -10.32 3.23
C GLY A 112 -7.55 -9.16 2.31
N GLY A 113 -6.65 -8.28 2.75
CA GLY A 113 -6.05 -7.23 1.94
C GLY A 113 -5.06 -7.78 0.91
N THR A 114 -5.15 -7.31 -0.34
CA THR A 114 -4.15 -7.62 -1.36
C THR A 114 -2.82 -6.94 -1.03
N ALA A 115 -1.71 -7.66 -1.15
CA ALA A 115 -0.38 -7.08 -0.99
C ALA A 115 -0.20 -5.88 -1.93
N ILE A 116 0.46 -4.82 -1.45
CA ILE A 116 0.76 -3.59 -2.22
C ILE A 116 1.45 -3.92 -3.55
N GLU A 117 2.26 -4.97 -3.58
CA GLU A 117 3.02 -5.43 -4.75
C GLU A 117 2.15 -6.04 -5.86
N SER A 118 0.91 -6.41 -5.56
CA SER A 118 -0.02 -7.02 -6.51
C SER A 118 -0.98 -6.03 -7.14
N ARG A 119 -0.84 -4.73 -6.85
CA ARG A 119 -1.72 -3.68 -7.34
C ARG A 119 -1.04 -2.80 -8.38
N VAL A 120 -1.86 -2.27 -9.28
CA VAL A 120 -1.48 -1.24 -10.24
C VAL A 120 -1.89 0.10 -9.68
N TYR A 121 -0.93 1.01 -9.62
CA TYR A 121 -1.11 2.38 -9.18
C TYR A 121 -1.02 3.33 -10.37
N ASP A 122 -1.85 4.35 -10.36
CA ASP A 122 -1.75 5.49 -11.27
C ASP A 122 -0.83 6.51 -10.58
N MET A 123 0.38 6.66 -11.11
CA MET A 123 1.41 7.53 -10.53
C MET A 123 1.45 8.88 -11.25
N THR A 124 1.22 9.96 -10.52
CA THR A 124 1.21 11.34 -11.04
C THR A 124 2.50 12.06 -10.68
N PHE A 125 3.15 12.68 -11.67
CA PHE A 125 4.33 13.52 -11.45
C PHE A 125 3.94 14.94 -11.06
N MET A 126 4.50 15.43 -9.96
CA MET A 126 4.20 16.76 -9.43
C MET A 126 5.04 17.89 -10.03
N ASP A 127 6.19 17.56 -10.60
CA ASP A 127 7.16 18.53 -11.12
C ASP A 127 7.54 18.17 -12.56
N ASP A 128 7.72 19.18 -13.40
CA ASP A 128 8.30 19.03 -14.74
C ASP A 128 9.78 18.70 -14.60
N TYR A 129 10.25 17.69 -15.32
CA TYR A 129 11.66 17.32 -15.23
C TYR A 129 12.23 16.73 -16.51
N ASP A 130 13.28 17.38 -17.01
CA ASP A 130 14.16 16.89 -18.06
C ASP A 130 15.40 16.26 -17.40
N GLN A 131 15.46 14.92 -17.31
CA GLN A 131 16.69 14.25 -16.92
C GLN A 131 17.68 14.29 -18.08
N GLU A 132 18.89 14.83 -17.85
CA GLU A 132 20.00 14.73 -18.82
C GLU A 132 20.25 13.25 -19.13
N GLY A 133 19.90 12.82 -20.35
CA GLY A 133 19.99 11.42 -20.79
C GLY A 133 18.89 10.48 -20.29
N GLY A 134 17.85 11.00 -19.65
CA GLY A 134 16.67 10.26 -19.20
C GLY A 134 15.40 10.62 -20.01
N PRO A 135 14.28 9.93 -19.77
CA PRO A 135 13.00 10.30 -20.37
C PRO A 135 12.56 11.69 -19.89
N LYS A 136 12.03 12.50 -20.82
CA LYS A 136 11.32 13.72 -20.47
C LYS A 136 9.98 13.35 -19.82
N VAL A 137 9.70 13.91 -18.65
CA VAL A 137 8.46 13.68 -17.90
C VAL A 137 7.82 15.02 -17.61
N GLU A 138 6.56 15.15 -18.03
CA GLU A 138 5.78 16.38 -17.86
C GLU A 138 4.97 16.31 -16.55
N LYS A 139 4.77 17.47 -15.93
CA LYS A 139 3.95 17.60 -14.74
C LYS A 139 2.51 17.20 -15.06
N GLY A 140 1.94 16.36 -14.20
CA GLY A 140 0.60 15.83 -14.37
C GLY A 140 0.53 14.62 -15.30
N GLU A 141 1.65 14.17 -15.88
CA GLU A 141 1.69 12.89 -16.60
C GLU A 141 1.35 11.76 -15.62
N VAL A 142 0.48 10.85 -16.06
CA VAL A 142 0.04 9.68 -15.28
C VAL A 142 0.63 8.42 -15.88
N ILE A 143 1.45 7.72 -15.10
CA ILE A 143 2.02 6.43 -15.51
C ILE A 143 1.45 5.31 -14.64
N LYS A 144 1.01 4.24 -15.28
CA LYS A 144 0.63 3.00 -14.59
C LYS A 144 1.85 2.25 -14.11
N VAL A 145 1.93 2.01 -12.81
CA VAL A 145 3.07 1.36 -12.18
C VAL A 145 2.66 0.27 -11.20
N ILE A 146 3.56 -0.69 -10.99
CA ILE A 146 3.41 -1.74 -9.98
C ILE A 146 4.55 -1.61 -8.97
N PRO A 147 4.26 -1.53 -7.66
CA PRO A 147 5.27 -1.51 -6.61
C PRO A 147 6.11 -2.79 -6.63
N ARG A 148 7.44 -2.66 -6.56
CA ARG A 148 8.40 -3.76 -6.54
C ARG A 148 9.56 -3.45 -5.62
N HIS A 149 10.13 -4.49 -5.02
CA HIS A 149 11.30 -4.36 -4.15
C HIS A 149 11.06 -3.32 -3.05
N LEU A 150 9.99 -3.51 -2.27
CA LEU A 150 9.79 -2.75 -1.04
C LEU A 150 10.86 -3.16 -0.03
N GLU A 151 11.74 -2.25 0.33
CA GLU A 151 12.77 -2.48 1.34
C GLU A 151 12.34 -1.86 2.66
N MET A 152 12.31 -2.69 3.70
CA MET A 152 12.00 -2.29 5.07
C MET A 152 13.28 -2.30 5.91
N HIS A 153 13.38 -1.37 6.85
CA HIS A 153 14.46 -1.34 7.82
C HIS A 153 14.30 -2.56 8.76
N PRO A 154 15.32 -3.43 8.90
CA PRO A 154 15.16 -4.72 9.60
C PRO A 154 14.83 -4.55 11.09
N ILE A 155 15.35 -3.49 11.73
CA ILE A 155 15.14 -3.22 13.16
C ILE A 155 13.93 -2.31 13.40
N HIS A 156 13.86 -1.16 12.72
CA HIS A 156 12.84 -0.14 12.97
C HIS A 156 11.51 -0.36 12.22
N ASN A 157 11.44 -1.32 11.29
CA ASN A 157 10.26 -1.57 10.46
C ASN A 157 9.76 -0.31 9.71
N GLU A 158 10.69 0.57 9.33
CA GLU A 158 10.45 1.77 8.53
C GLU A 158 10.71 1.49 7.05
N VAL A 159 10.01 2.20 6.16
CA VAL A 159 10.21 2.05 4.72
C VAL A 159 11.53 2.73 4.33
N VAL A 160 12.44 1.97 3.74
CA VAL A 160 13.76 2.47 3.31
C VAL A 160 13.73 2.92 1.85
N CYS A 161 13.09 2.13 1.01
CA CYS A 161 13.02 2.32 -0.43
C CYS A 161 11.77 1.62 -0.99
N LEU A 162 11.19 2.20 -2.04
CA LEU A 162 10.18 1.52 -2.84
C LEU A 162 10.44 1.78 -4.32
N ASN A 163 10.66 0.70 -5.07
CA ASN A 163 10.79 0.81 -6.52
C ASN A 163 9.48 0.47 -7.22
N PHE A 164 9.41 0.81 -8.50
CA PHE A 164 8.21 0.67 -9.30
C PHE A 164 8.55 0.14 -10.67
N LEU A 165 7.68 -0.73 -11.16
CA LEU A 165 7.77 -1.33 -12.48
C LEU A 165 6.69 -0.75 -13.36
N ARG A 166 7.04 -0.25 -14.55
CA ARG A 166 6.05 0.22 -15.52
C ARG A 166 5.11 -0.92 -15.91
N TYR A 167 3.82 -0.65 -15.84
CA TYR A 167 2.75 -1.58 -16.19
C TYR A 167 2.23 -1.32 -17.60
N TRP A 168 1.96 -2.39 -18.33
CA TRP A 168 1.26 -2.37 -19.61
C TRP A 168 0.31 -3.57 -19.69
N PRO A 169 -0.79 -3.46 -20.46
CA PRO A 169 -1.72 -4.56 -20.64
C PRO A 169 -1.03 -5.76 -21.31
N GLY A 170 -1.30 -6.97 -20.82
CA GLY A 170 -0.67 -8.20 -21.29
C GLY A 170 0.60 -8.61 -20.53
N ARG A 171 1.03 -7.82 -19.53
CA ARG A 171 2.13 -8.23 -18.64
C ARG A 171 1.66 -9.27 -17.63
N VAL A 172 2.38 -10.39 -17.53
CA VAL A 172 2.14 -11.43 -16.52
C VAL A 172 2.58 -10.94 -15.13
N LEU A 173 1.66 -10.96 -14.16
CA LEU A 173 1.89 -10.60 -12.77
C LEU A 173 1.87 -11.84 -11.88
N LYS A 174 2.81 -11.94 -10.96
CA LYS A 174 2.84 -12.99 -9.93
C LYS A 174 2.07 -12.47 -8.72
N VAL A 175 0.92 -13.06 -8.43
CA VAL A 175 0.10 -12.74 -7.26
C VAL A 175 0.37 -13.78 -6.18
N PRO A 176 0.69 -13.37 -4.94
CA PRO A 176 0.89 -14.31 -3.84
C PRO A 176 -0.43 -14.98 -3.48
N LEU A 177 -0.38 -16.28 -3.25
CA LEU A 177 -1.52 -17.06 -2.78
C LEU A 177 -1.58 -17.00 -1.25
N LEU A 178 -2.77 -16.74 -0.72
CA LEU A 178 -3.09 -16.92 0.70
C LEU A 178 -3.66 -18.34 0.86
N TYR A 179 -3.07 -19.14 1.74
CA TYR A 179 -3.54 -20.48 2.10
C TYR A 179 -4.27 -20.44 3.44
#